data_AF-A0AAD7RM55-F1
#
_entry.id   AF-A0AAD7RM55-F1
#
_cell.length_a   1.000
_cell.length_b   1.000
_cell.length_c   1.000
_cell.angle_alpha   90.00
_cell.angle_beta   90.00
_cell.angle_gamma   90.00
#
_symmetry.space_group_name_H-M   'P 1'
#
loop_
_entity.id
_entity.type
_entity.pdbx_description
1 polymer ?
#
loop_
_entity_poly.entity_id
_entity_poly.type
_entity_poly.pdbx_seq_one_letter_code
_entity_poly.pdbx_strand_id
1 'polypeptide(L)'
;MEPSPAKGKPQGRLLVSTTLDAKDELEERLEKCTGIVTSLINGLSEREANDTITAHVCKGSQQHEEVCLGLFALLLTEPTQAQRDLKDLTLVNRDGMNVILIKINQILMEKFLKLQDVCRTQLVWLVRELVKNGVIGADGVLMTLMKQIAGGDISSKNLWLAENVLEILVDQREWVLKSGMLIAMSVYTYLRLIVDHHGTPPLQVLRQKEVDFCIGMLREKFMDCLIIGRDLVRLLQNVARIPEMELLWRDLLHNPRPSAPSTLGCCSS
;
A
#
# COMPACT_ATOMS: atom_id res chain seq x y z
N MET A 1 53.58 0.98 4.23
CA MET A 1 52.37 1.57 4.81
C MET A 1 51.32 1.56 3.72
N GLU A 2 50.45 0.55 3.72
CA GLU A 2 49.25 0.59 2.89
C GLU A 2 48.32 1.68 3.43
N PRO A 3 47.66 2.47 2.56
CA PRO A 3 46.67 3.42 3.01
C PRO A 3 45.47 2.67 3.58
N SER A 4 45.09 3.02 4.81
CA SER A 4 43.87 2.52 5.44
C SER A 4 42.66 2.72 4.52
N PRO A 5 41.74 1.74 4.43
CA PRO A 5 40.53 1.91 3.63
C PRO A 5 39.73 3.09 4.16
N ALA A 6 39.32 3.98 3.25
CA ALA A 6 38.44 5.09 3.56
C ALA A 6 37.22 4.56 4.31
N LYS A 7 36.96 5.08 5.53
CA LYS A 7 35.71 4.80 6.25
C LYS A 7 34.55 5.16 5.33
N GLY A 8 33.85 4.15 4.81
CA GLY A 8 32.68 4.34 3.98
C GLY A 8 31.70 5.25 4.71
N LYS A 9 31.08 6.19 3.97
CA LYS A 9 29.98 7.00 4.52
C LYS A 9 28.92 6.04 5.10
N PRO A 10 28.31 6.35 6.26
CA PRO A 10 27.23 5.52 6.78
C PRO A 10 26.14 5.42 5.70
N GLN A 11 25.83 4.19 5.32
CA GLN A 11 24.79 3.89 4.34
C GLN A 11 23.45 4.16 5.01
N GLY A 12 22.59 4.95 4.36
CA GLY A 12 21.24 5.23 4.84
C GLY A 12 20.45 3.94 5.06
N ARG A 13 19.46 3.96 5.94
CA ARG A 13 18.65 2.78 6.31
C ARG A 13 17.37 2.64 5.51
N LEU A 14 16.94 3.70 4.82
CA LEU A 14 15.67 3.77 4.11
C LEU A 14 15.85 3.52 2.61
N LEU A 15 16.86 4.16 2.02
CA LEU A 15 17.11 4.16 0.58
C LEU A 15 18.37 3.37 0.24
N VAL A 16 18.32 2.68 -0.90
CA VAL A 16 19.50 2.15 -1.57
C VAL A 16 20.25 3.34 -2.17
N SER A 17 21.48 3.53 -1.72
CA SER A 17 22.37 4.60 -2.19
C SER A 17 23.71 4.01 -2.62
N THR A 18 24.26 4.54 -3.71
CA THR A 18 25.61 4.26 -4.19
C THR A 18 26.57 5.37 -3.76
N THR A 19 27.88 5.16 -3.93
CA THR A 19 28.89 6.18 -3.60
C THR A 19 28.80 7.44 -4.47
N LEU A 20 28.10 7.36 -5.61
CA LEU A 20 27.89 8.48 -6.54
C LEU A 20 26.61 9.27 -6.22
N ASP A 21 25.70 8.71 -5.44
CA ASP A 21 24.44 9.37 -5.12
C ASP A 21 24.66 10.51 -4.11
N ALA A 22 23.99 11.63 -4.35
CA ALA A 22 23.87 12.68 -3.35
C ALA A 22 23.02 12.18 -2.17
N LYS A 23 23.27 12.73 -0.98
CA LYS A 23 22.49 12.38 0.20
C LYS A 23 21.04 12.86 0.02
N ASP A 24 20.09 11.98 0.30
CA ASP A 24 18.67 12.28 0.14
C ASP A 24 18.14 13.11 1.33
N GLU A 25 17.49 14.23 1.03
CA GLU A 25 17.00 15.17 2.05
C GLU A 25 15.89 14.57 2.91
N LEU A 26 15.01 13.75 2.32
CA LEU A 26 13.93 13.09 3.05
C LEU A 26 14.50 12.05 4.01
N GLU A 27 15.43 11.22 3.54
CA GLU A 27 16.11 10.24 4.39
C GLU A 27 16.85 10.92 5.55
N GLU A 28 17.60 11.99 5.29
CA GLU A 28 18.30 12.74 6.34
C GLU A 28 17.33 13.33 7.38
N ARG A 29 16.18 13.84 6.94
CA ARG A 29 15.16 14.37 7.84
C ARG A 29 14.58 13.27 8.72
N LEU A 30 14.28 12.10 8.16
CA LEU A 30 13.74 10.96 8.89
C LEU A 30 14.77 10.37 9.87
N GLU A 31 16.05 10.33 9.51
CA GLU A 31 17.14 9.95 10.41
C GLU A 31 17.24 10.89 11.63
N LYS A 32 17.14 12.21 11.41
CA LYS A 32 17.13 13.19 12.50
C LYS A 32 15.94 12.96 13.44
N CYS A 33 14.75 12.75 12.89
CA CYS A 33 13.54 12.47 13.66
C CYS A 33 13.66 11.15 14.46
N THR A 34 14.28 10.13 13.87
CA THR A 34 14.59 8.86 14.55
C THR A 34 15.53 9.07 15.73
N GLY A 35 16.57 9.90 15.54
CA GLY A 35 17.50 10.27 16.61
C GLY A 35 16.81 10.96 17.79
N ILE A 36 15.85 11.85 17.50
CA ILE A 36 15.02 12.50 18.53
C ILE A 36 14.21 11.45 19.30
N VAL A 37 13.43 10.61 18.62
CA VAL A 37 12.60 9.58 19.28
C VAL A 37 13.44 8.62 20.10
N THR A 38 14.55 8.12 19.54
CA THR A 38 15.45 7.20 20.24
C THR A 38 16.02 7.85 21.49
N SER A 39 16.39 9.14 21.45
CA SER A 39 16.92 9.86 22.60
C SER A 39 15.89 10.04 23.72
N LEU A 40 14.60 10.17 23.37
CA LEU A 40 13.51 10.34 24.34
C LEU A 40 13.21 9.05 25.10
N ILE A 41 13.37 7.89 24.47
CA ILE A 41 12.96 6.60 25.03
C ILE A 41 14.12 5.74 25.54
N ASN A 42 15.36 6.17 25.33
CA ASN A 42 16.54 5.39 25.67
C ASN A 42 16.61 5.08 27.17
N GLY A 43 16.73 3.80 27.52
CA GLY A 43 16.84 3.34 28.90
C GLY A 43 15.55 3.44 29.73
N LEU A 44 14.42 3.80 29.11
CA LEU A 44 13.12 3.88 29.78
C LEU A 44 12.33 2.57 29.63
N SER A 45 11.46 2.30 30.60
CA SER A 45 10.42 1.29 30.43
C SER A 45 9.39 1.71 29.37
N GLU A 46 8.57 0.78 28.87
CA GLU A 46 7.55 1.10 27.84
C GLU A 46 6.58 2.18 28.31
N ARG A 47 6.19 2.15 29.58
CA ARG A 47 5.28 3.15 30.16
C ARG A 47 5.93 4.53 30.22
N GLU A 48 7.17 4.60 30.72
CA GLU A 48 7.91 5.86 30.83
C GLU A 48 8.23 6.45 29.45
N ALA A 49 8.56 5.60 28.48
CA ALA A 49 8.74 6.00 27.09
C ALA A 49 7.47 6.66 26.52
N ASN A 50 6.31 6.04 26.74
CA ASN A 50 5.02 6.55 26.27
C ASN A 50 4.62 7.86 26.96
N ASP A 51 4.81 7.96 28.27
CA ASP A 51 4.56 9.20 29.01
C ASP A 51 5.48 10.33 28.50
N THR A 52 6.76 10.01 28.25
CA THR A 52 7.77 10.97 27.75
C THR A 52 7.45 11.45 26.34
N ILE A 53 7.13 10.53 25.42
CA ILE A 53 6.74 10.89 24.06
C ILE A 53 5.46 11.74 24.08
N THR A 54 4.44 11.33 24.85
CA THR A 54 3.17 12.05 24.94
C THR A 54 3.38 13.48 25.45
N ALA A 55 4.22 13.65 26.47
CA ALA A 55 4.60 14.97 26.98
C ALA A 55 5.39 15.78 25.96
N HIS A 56 6.24 15.15 25.14
CA HIS A 56 7.01 15.83 24.11
C HIS A 56 6.12 16.37 22.99
N VAL A 57 5.18 15.56 22.48
CA VAL A 57 4.25 16.00 21.42
C VAL A 57 3.29 17.10 21.89
N CYS A 58 3.07 17.25 23.21
CA CYS A 58 2.33 18.37 23.78
C CYS A 58 3.01 19.74 23.59
N LYS A 59 4.31 19.79 23.31
CA LYS A 59 5.07 21.05 23.29
C LYS A 59 4.79 21.93 22.06
N GLY A 60 4.31 21.34 20.96
CA GLY A 60 4.01 22.07 19.75
C GLY A 60 3.82 21.16 18.53
N SER A 61 3.36 21.75 17.42
CA SER A 61 3.16 21.04 16.15
C SER A 61 4.48 20.49 15.58
N GLN A 62 5.59 21.23 15.74
CA GLN A 62 6.90 20.77 15.29
C GLN A 62 7.33 19.50 16.04
N GLN A 63 7.18 19.47 17.37
CA GLN A 63 7.55 18.30 18.17
C GLN A 63 6.64 17.10 17.88
N HIS A 64 5.34 17.36 17.65
CA HIS A 64 4.41 16.33 17.18
C HIS A 64 4.86 15.73 15.84
N GLU A 65 5.20 16.57 14.86
CA GLU A 65 5.69 16.11 13.55
C GLU A 65 7.01 15.33 13.69
N GLU A 66 8.00 15.85 14.41
CA GLU A 66 9.30 15.18 14.61
C GLU A 66 9.15 13.79 15.23
N VAL A 67 8.29 13.63 16.24
CA VAL A 67 8.06 12.32 16.84
C VAL A 67 7.30 11.39 15.90
N CYS A 68 6.23 11.86 15.24
CA CYS A 68 5.48 11.04 14.29
C CYS A 68 6.38 10.54 13.14
N LEU A 69 7.24 11.41 12.61
CA LEU A 69 8.19 11.05 11.56
C LEU A 69 9.30 10.11 12.04
N GLY A 70 9.73 10.24 13.30
CA GLY A 70 10.71 9.34 13.90
C GLY A 70 10.15 7.93 14.08
N LEU A 71 8.94 7.81 14.63
CA LEU A 71 8.24 6.53 14.75
C LEU A 71 7.95 5.93 13.37
N PHE A 72 7.57 6.75 12.39
CA PHE A 72 7.41 6.31 10.99
C PHE A 72 8.69 5.73 10.39
N ALA A 73 9.82 6.37 10.61
CA ALA A 73 11.10 5.87 10.11
C ALA A 73 11.48 4.53 10.78
N LEU A 74 11.25 4.39 12.10
CA LEU A 74 11.43 3.13 12.82
C LEU A 74 10.50 2.03 12.30
N LEU A 75 9.23 2.34 12.05
CA LEU A 75 8.26 1.42 11.43
C LEU A 75 8.79 0.85 10.11
N LEU A 76 9.46 1.67 9.29
CA LEU A 76 10.00 1.25 8.01
C LEU A 76 11.34 0.50 8.12
N THR A 77 12.11 0.70 9.19
CA THR A 77 13.51 0.24 9.28
C THR A 77 13.76 -0.84 10.34
N GLU A 78 12.82 -1.03 11.28
CA GLU A 78 12.93 -1.96 12.42
C GLU A 78 11.69 -2.89 12.50
N PRO A 79 11.58 -3.92 11.64
CA PRO A 79 10.39 -4.79 11.60
C PRO A 79 10.03 -5.45 12.93
N THR A 80 11.03 -5.73 13.78
CA THR A 80 10.83 -6.36 15.09
C THR A 80 10.14 -5.46 16.10
N GLN A 81 10.24 -4.13 15.93
CA GLN A 81 9.67 -3.12 16.83
C GLN A 81 8.44 -2.45 16.24
N ALA A 82 8.20 -2.61 14.92
CA ALA A 82 7.15 -1.94 14.18
C ALA A 82 5.73 -2.04 14.80
N GLN A 83 5.34 -3.18 15.36
CA GLN A 83 4.04 -3.32 16.02
C GLN A 83 3.89 -2.42 17.26
N ARG A 84 4.97 -2.24 18.01
CA ARG A 84 5.01 -1.33 19.15
C ARG A 84 5.01 0.11 18.68
N ASP A 85 5.89 0.46 17.75
CA ASP A 85 5.99 1.82 17.21
C ASP A 85 4.67 2.29 16.58
N LEU A 86 3.90 1.38 15.97
CA LEU A 86 2.58 1.69 15.41
C LEU A 86 1.55 2.00 16.49
N LYS A 87 1.59 1.28 17.63
CA LYS A 87 0.74 1.57 18.78
C LYS A 87 1.09 2.94 19.36
N ASP A 88 2.38 3.19 19.56
CA ASP A 88 2.84 4.46 20.10
C ASP A 88 2.47 5.62 19.15
N LEU A 89 2.64 5.45 17.83
CA LEU A 89 2.20 6.40 16.82
C LEU A 89 0.68 6.65 16.87
N THR A 90 -0.12 5.60 17.01
CA THR A 90 -1.58 5.70 17.12
C THR A 90 -2.01 6.46 18.36
N LEU A 91 -1.27 6.34 19.47
CA LEU A 91 -1.56 7.06 20.71
C LEU A 91 -1.18 8.54 20.65
N VAL A 92 -0.09 8.88 19.96
CA VAL A 92 0.53 10.22 20.05
C VAL A 92 0.16 11.12 18.88
N ASN A 93 -0.31 10.56 17.76
CA ASN A 93 -0.75 11.36 16.62
C ASN A 93 -1.98 12.22 16.98
N ARG A 94 -2.04 13.43 16.43
CA ARG A 94 -3.08 14.45 16.73
C ARG A 94 -3.78 14.98 15.49
N ASP A 95 -3.29 14.58 14.32
CA ASP A 95 -3.72 15.04 13.00
C ASP A 95 -4.38 13.91 12.21
N GLY A 96 -4.81 12.83 12.88
CA GLY A 96 -5.44 11.68 12.24
C GLY A 96 -4.51 10.97 11.25
N MET A 97 -3.21 10.88 11.58
CA MET A 97 -2.14 10.33 10.73
C MET A 97 -1.84 11.14 9.46
N ASN A 98 -2.35 12.36 9.30
CA ASN A 98 -2.20 13.13 8.06
C ASN A 98 -0.73 13.32 7.63
N VAL A 99 0.16 13.69 8.56
CA VAL A 99 1.60 13.83 8.30
C VAL A 99 2.22 12.52 7.77
N ILE A 100 1.76 11.38 8.28
CA ILE A 100 2.22 10.05 7.89
C ILE A 100 1.73 9.73 6.47
N LEU A 101 0.44 9.97 6.18
CA LEU A 101 -0.13 9.74 4.85
C LEU A 101 0.57 10.59 3.78
N ILE A 102 0.89 11.85 4.09
CA ILE A 102 1.64 12.73 3.20
C ILE A 102 3.02 12.13 2.90
N LYS A 103 3.74 11.65 3.92
CA LYS A 103 5.08 11.09 3.74
C LYS A 103 5.08 9.74 3.04
N ILE A 104 4.09 8.89 3.29
CA ILE A 104 3.90 7.66 2.54
C ILE A 104 3.70 7.99 1.05
N ASN A 105 2.79 8.92 0.71
CA ASN A 105 2.59 9.31 -0.69
C ASN A 105 3.84 9.90 -1.32
N GLN A 106 4.61 10.72 -0.58
CA GLN A 106 5.89 11.26 -1.05
C GLN A 106 6.89 10.13 -1.37
N ILE A 107 7.06 9.17 -0.46
CA ILE A 107 7.96 8.02 -0.66
C ILE A 107 7.50 7.17 -1.84
N LEU A 108 6.20 6.87 -1.94
CA LEU A 108 5.65 6.09 -3.04
C LEU A 108 5.92 6.77 -4.39
N MET A 109 5.65 8.06 -4.51
CA MET A 109 5.77 8.79 -5.77
C MET A 109 7.22 9.06 -6.18
N GLU A 110 8.12 9.32 -5.21
CA GLU A 110 9.47 9.82 -5.52
C GLU A 110 10.57 8.78 -5.31
N LYS A 111 10.38 7.82 -4.39
CA LYS A 111 11.47 7.01 -3.84
C LYS A 111 11.23 5.50 -3.86
N PHE A 112 10.04 5.01 -4.24
CA PHE A 112 9.66 3.60 -4.08
C PHE A 112 10.64 2.60 -4.72
N LEU A 113 11.12 2.91 -5.93
CA LEU A 113 12.11 2.08 -6.63
C LEU A 113 13.48 2.06 -5.95
N LYS A 114 13.80 3.09 -5.16
CA LYS A 114 15.05 3.21 -4.40
C LYS A 114 14.92 2.72 -2.96
N LEU A 115 13.75 2.31 -2.49
CA LEU A 115 13.61 1.75 -1.14
C LEU A 115 14.43 0.47 -0.98
N GLN A 116 15.02 0.32 0.20
CA GLN A 116 15.53 -0.99 0.63
C GLN A 116 14.39 -2.00 0.71
N ASP A 117 14.72 -3.28 0.51
CA ASP A 117 13.69 -4.32 0.43
C ASP A 117 12.91 -4.46 1.74
N VAL A 118 13.57 -4.34 2.90
CA VAL A 118 12.91 -4.30 4.21
C VAL A 118 11.93 -3.14 4.33
N CYS A 119 12.32 -1.93 3.89
CA CYS A 119 11.46 -0.75 3.96
C CYS A 119 10.28 -0.84 3.00
N ARG A 120 10.46 -1.47 1.82
CA ARG A 120 9.35 -1.72 0.90
C ARG A 120 8.34 -2.67 1.52
N THR A 121 8.78 -3.76 2.14
CA THR A 121 7.91 -4.70 2.86
C THR A 121 7.17 -4.03 4.01
N GLN A 122 7.89 -3.27 4.84
CA GLN A 122 7.28 -2.53 5.95
C GLN A 122 6.31 -1.44 5.50
N LEU A 123 6.57 -0.77 4.38
CA LEU A 123 5.66 0.24 3.83
C LEU A 123 4.33 -0.40 3.39
N VAL A 124 4.38 -1.53 2.69
CA VAL A 124 3.17 -2.27 2.29
C VAL A 124 2.41 -2.78 3.53
N TRP A 125 3.12 -3.32 4.53
CA TRP A 125 2.52 -3.71 5.80
C TRP A 125 1.84 -2.52 6.51
N LEU A 126 2.50 -1.35 6.56
CA LEU A 126 1.94 -0.16 7.19
C LEU A 126 0.67 0.31 6.47
N VAL A 127 0.67 0.32 5.13
CA VAL A 127 -0.54 0.66 4.35
C VAL A 127 -1.69 -0.30 4.69
N ARG A 128 -1.41 -1.60 4.81
CA ARG A 128 -2.41 -2.60 5.24
C ARG A 128 -2.97 -2.27 6.63
N GLU A 129 -2.13 -1.88 7.59
CA GLU A 129 -2.60 -1.51 8.92
C GLU A 129 -3.42 -0.20 8.93
N LEU A 130 -3.05 0.79 8.11
CA LEU A 130 -3.85 2.02 7.97
C LEU A 130 -5.25 1.74 7.40
N VAL A 131 -5.34 0.84 6.42
CA VAL A 131 -6.63 0.39 5.86
C VAL A 131 -7.45 -0.36 6.90
N LYS A 132 -6.85 -1.32 7.62
CA LYS A 132 -7.54 -2.09 8.69
C LYS A 132 -8.09 -1.19 9.80
N ASN A 133 -7.34 -0.15 10.16
CA ASN A 133 -7.76 0.82 11.18
C ASN A 133 -8.70 1.90 10.64
N GLY A 134 -9.08 1.85 9.36
CA GLY A 134 -10.03 2.78 8.76
C GLY A 134 -9.56 4.24 8.75
N VAL A 135 -8.23 4.47 8.65
CA VAL A 135 -7.65 5.80 8.67
C VAL A 135 -8.16 6.61 7.47
N ILE A 136 -8.65 7.84 7.73
CA ILE A 136 -9.17 8.73 6.69
C ILE A 136 -8.04 9.08 5.72
N GLY A 137 -8.28 8.88 4.41
CA GLY A 137 -7.28 9.11 3.37
C GLY A 137 -6.37 7.91 3.05
N ALA A 138 -6.55 6.78 3.74
CA ALA A 138 -5.84 5.53 3.42
C ALA A 138 -6.19 4.98 2.02
N ASP A 139 -7.37 5.31 1.50
CA ASP A 139 -7.78 4.99 0.12
C ASP A 139 -6.91 5.72 -0.91
N GLY A 140 -6.61 7.00 -0.67
CA GLY A 140 -5.64 7.76 -1.45
C GLY A 140 -4.26 7.13 -1.47
N VAL A 141 -3.78 6.68 -0.31
CA VAL A 141 -2.49 5.99 -0.19
C VAL A 141 -2.48 4.65 -0.93
N LEU A 142 -3.53 3.84 -0.79
CA LEU A 142 -3.64 2.56 -1.47
C LEU A 142 -3.69 2.73 -3.00
N MET A 143 -4.40 3.76 -3.48
CA MET A 143 -4.38 4.18 -4.88
C MET A 143 -2.97 4.56 -5.36
N THR A 144 -2.22 5.31 -4.57
CA THR A 144 -0.82 5.65 -4.89
C THR A 144 0.10 4.43 -4.87
N LEU A 145 -0.15 3.46 -3.99
CA LEU A 145 0.59 2.20 -3.92
C LEU A 145 0.33 1.33 -5.16
N MET A 146 -0.92 1.23 -5.62
CA MET A 146 -1.27 0.53 -6.87
C MET A 146 -0.52 1.09 -8.08
N LYS A 147 -0.31 2.41 -8.15
CA LYS A 147 0.46 3.04 -9.25
C LYS A 147 1.92 2.61 -9.31
N GLN A 148 2.45 2.02 -8.25
CA GLN A 148 3.82 1.50 -8.23
C GLN A 148 3.92 0.12 -8.90
N ILE A 149 2.80 -0.54 -9.19
CA ILE A 149 2.78 -1.80 -9.94
C ILE A 149 2.95 -1.48 -11.42
N ALA A 150 4.07 -1.90 -12.00
CA ALA A 150 4.39 -1.67 -13.40
C ALA A 150 3.73 -2.72 -14.29
N GLY A 151 2.91 -2.28 -15.26
CA GLY A 151 2.40 -3.16 -16.31
C GLY A 151 3.53 -3.62 -17.24
N GLY A 152 3.52 -4.88 -17.63
CA GLY A 152 4.53 -5.52 -18.48
C GLY A 152 5.80 -5.96 -17.74
N ASP A 153 5.90 -5.72 -16.44
CA ASP A 153 7.02 -6.18 -15.61
C ASP A 153 6.65 -7.45 -14.83
N ILE A 154 7.24 -8.59 -15.19
CA ILE A 154 7.05 -9.88 -14.52
C ILE A 154 8.18 -10.20 -13.52
N SER A 155 8.94 -9.19 -13.09
CA SER A 155 9.95 -9.37 -12.03
C SER A 155 9.31 -9.78 -10.71
N SER A 156 10.01 -10.58 -9.91
CA SER A 156 9.49 -11.07 -8.62
C SER A 156 9.08 -9.94 -7.68
N LYS A 157 9.74 -8.77 -7.74
CA LYS A 157 9.41 -7.60 -6.92
C LYS A 157 8.08 -6.97 -7.32
N ASN A 158 7.82 -6.86 -8.63
CA ASN A 158 6.57 -6.31 -9.14
C ASN A 158 5.39 -7.25 -8.88
N LEU A 159 5.58 -8.56 -9.12
CA LEU A 159 4.57 -9.59 -8.83
C LEU A 159 4.23 -9.67 -7.34
N TRP A 160 5.25 -9.62 -6.47
CA TRP A 160 5.05 -9.56 -5.02
C TRP A 160 4.19 -8.37 -4.60
N LEU A 161 4.43 -7.19 -5.20
CA LEU A 161 3.64 -6.00 -4.91
C LEU A 161 2.20 -6.14 -5.41
N ALA A 162 2.01 -6.62 -6.65
CA ALA A 162 0.70 -6.84 -7.25
C ALA A 162 -0.16 -7.77 -6.40
N GLU A 163 0.42 -8.88 -5.92
CA GLU A 163 -0.25 -9.84 -5.05
C GLU A 163 -0.56 -9.23 -3.67
N ASN A 164 0.39 -8.56 -3.01
CA ASN A 164 0.16 -8.01 -1.68
C ASN A 164 -0.90 -6.90 -1.68
N VAL A 165 -0.91 -6.05 -2.70
CA VAL A 165 -1.95 -5.03 -2.84
C VAL A 165 -3.32 -5.66 -3.10
N LEU A 166 -3.37 -6.75 -3.88
CA LEU A 166 -4.61 -7.48 -4.16
C LEU A 166 -5.17 -8.08 -2.88
N GLU A 167 -4.32 -8.69 -2.05
CA GLU A 167 -4.70 -9.22 -0.75
C GLU A 167 -5.26 -8.14 0.17
N ILE A 168 -4.67 -6.93 0.21
CA ILE A 168 -5.24 -5.82 0.99
C ILE A 168 -6.67 -5.50 0.51
N LEU A 169 -6.89 -5.43 -0.80
CA LEU A 169 -8.20 -5.12 -1.38
C LEU A 169 -9.24 -6.21 -1.11
N VAL A 170 -8.83 -7.48 -1.17
CA VAL A 170 -9.69 -8.64 -0.91
C VAL A 170 -10.00 -8.76 0.58
N ASP A 171 -8.99 -8.68 1.45
CA ASP A 171 -9.16 -8.80 2.90
C ASP A 171 -10.00 -7.66 3.49
N GLN A 172 -9.95 -6.47 2.89
CA GLN A 172 -10.64 -5.27 3.36
C GLN A 172 -11.81 -4.86 2.44
N ARG A 173 -12.45 -5.85 1.80
CA ARG A 173 -13.50 -5.64 0.80
C ARG A 173 -14.59 -4.67 1.25
N GLU A 174 -15.16 -4.83 2.44
CA GLU A 174 -16.23 -3.96 2.94
C GLU A 174 -15.81 -2.49 3.03
N TRP A 175 -14.54 -2.25 3.37
CA TRP A 175 -13.98 -0.90 3.40
C TRP A 175 -13.77 -0.36 1.98
N VAL A 176 -13.26 -1.19 1.05
CA VAL A 176 -13.08 -0.82 -0.36
C VAL A 176 -14.40 -0.40 -1.02
N LEU A 177 -15.49 -1.11 -0.71
CA LEU A 177 -16.81 -0.83 -1.29
C LEU A 177 -17.41 0.53 -0.92
N LYS A 178 -16.79 1.27 0.03
CA LYS A 178 -17.20 2.62 0.43
C LYS A 178 -16.65 3.71 -0.50
N SER A 179 -15.66 3.42 -1.34
CA SER A 179 -15.01 4.40 -2.22
C SER A 179 -15.12 3.98 -3.68
N GLY A 180 -16.04 4.61 -4.43
CA GLY A 180 -16.24 4.36 -5.86
C GLY A 180 -14.99 4.57 -6.71
N MET A 181 -14.18 5.59 -6.37
CA MET A 181 -12.91 5.86 -7.03
C MET A 181 -11.88 4.75 -6.80
N LEU A 182 -11.79 4.24 -5.56
CA LEU A 182 -10.89 3.12 -5.25
C LEU A 182 -11.32 1.85 -5.98
N ILE A 183 -12.62 1.56 -6.06
CA ILE A 183 -13.16 0.43 -6.85
C ILE A 183 -12.73 0.57 -8.31
N ALA A 184 -13.01 1.71 -8.93
CA ALA A 184 -12.69 1.96 -10.33
C ALA A 184 -11.18 1.84 -10.60
N MET A 185 -10.33 2.43 -9.76
CA MET A 185 -8.88 2.35 -9.91
C MET A 185 -8.34 0.93 -9.71
N SER A 186 -8.90 0.18 -8.76
CA SER A 186 -8.50 -1.20 -8.51
C SER A 186 -8.87 -2.10 -9.70
N VAL A 187 -10.12 -2.00 -10.18
CA VAL A 187 -10.56 -2.75 -11.37
C VAL A 187 -9.73 -2.39 -12.59
N TYR A 188 -9.47 -1.11 -12.81
CA TYR A 188 -8.60 -0.65 -13.90
C TYR A 188 -7.21 -1.28 -13.85
N THR A 189 -6.57 -1.19 -12.68
CA THR A 189 -5.22 -1.70 -12.44
C THR A 189 -5.16 -3.21 -12.72
N TYR A 190 -6.05 -3.99 -12.10
CA TYR A 190 -5.98 -5.45 -12.22
C TYR A 190 -6.44 -5.97 -13.57
N LEU A 191 -7.43 -5.35 -14.24
CA LEU A 191 -7.76 -5.71 -15.63
C LEU A 191 -6.58 -5.51 -16.58
N ARG A 192 -5.76 -4.47 -16.34
CA ARG A 192 -4.53 -4.26 -17.10
C ARG A 192 -3.48 -5.34 -16.80
N LEU A 193 -3.27 -5.68 -15.53
CA LEU A 193 -2.23 -6.62 -15.10
C LEU A 193 -2.50 -8.07 -15.51
N ILE A 194 -3.77 -8.50 -15.53
CA ILE A 194 -4.18 -9.87 -15.94
C ILE A 194 -3.60 -10.30 -17.28
N VAL A 195 -3.39 -9.36 -18.20
CA VAL A 195 -2.84 -9.62 -19.53
C VAL A 195 -1.36 -10.06 -19.46
N ASP A 196 -0.62 -9.61 -18.45
CA ASP A 196 0.81 -9.89 -18.29
C ASP A 196 1.09 -11.17 -17.50
N HIS A 197 0.18 -11.58 -16.61
CA HIS A 197 0.40 -12.70 -15.67
C HIS A 197 0.08 -14.09 -16.25
N HIS A 198 0.82 -14.49 -17.29
CA HIS A 198 0.65 -15.79 -17.94
C HIS A 198 1.98 -16.52 -18.16
N GLY A 199 1.93 -17.74 -18.70
CA GLY A 199 3.11 -18.49 -19.13
C GLY A 199 3.79 -19.36 -18.08
N THR A 200 3.54 -19.17 -16.78
CA THR A 200 4.06 -20.05 -15.72
C THR A 200 2.99 -20.40 -14.67
N PRO A 201 3.07 -21.56 -13.98
CA PRO A 201 2.08 -21.94 -12.97
C PRO A 201 1.90 -20.91 -11.84
N PRO A 202 2.95 -20.31 -11.24
CA PRO A 202 2.76 -19.27 -10.21
C PRO A 202 2.02 -18.04 -10.72
N LEU A 203 2.29 -17.62 -11.96
CA LEU A 203 1.59 -16.49 -12.57
C LEU A 203 0.10 -16.79 -12.82
N GLN A 204 -0.25 -18.03 -13.17
CA GLN A 204 -1.66 -18.40 -13.33
C GLN A 204 -2.42 -18.34 -12.00
N VAL A 205 -1.79 -18.68 -10.87
CA VAL A 205 -2.42 -18.57 -9.54
C VAL A 205 -2.72 -17.10 -9.22
N LEU A 206 -1.76 -16.21 -9.42
CA LEU A 206 -1.97 -14.77 -9.21
C LEU A 206 -3.06 -14.24 -10.16
N ARG A 207 -2.96 -14.56 -11.46
CA ARG A 207 -3.94 -14.16 -12.47
C ARG A 207 -5.36 -14.59 -12.12
N GLN A 208 -5.54 -15.79 -11.56
CA GLN A 208 -6.86 -16.23 -11.14
C GLN A 208 -7.42 -15.35 -10.02
N LYS A 209 -6.61 -15.03 -8.99
CA LYS A 209 -7.03 -14.11 -7.92
C LYS A 209 -7.45 -12.74 -8.47
N GLU A 210 -6.70 -12.22 -9.45
CA GLU A 210 -7.00 -10.94 -10.10
C GLU A 210 -8.30 -10.99 -10.90
N VAL A 211 -8.51 -12.07 -11.66
CA VAL A 211 -9.74 -12.32 -12.43
C VAL A 211 -10.95 -12.36 -11.49
N ASP A 212 -10.87 -13.15 -10.42
CA ASP A 212 -11.94 -13.32 -9.45
C ASP A 212 -12.29 -11.98 -8.77
N PHE A 213 -11.27 -11.21 -8.39
CA PHE A 213 -11.44 -9.87 -7.83
C PHE A 213 -12.17 -8.92 -8.79
N CYS A 214 -11.68 -8.80 -10.04
CA CYS A 214 -12.26 -7.93 -11.04
C CYS A 214 -13.71 -8.31 -11.36
N ILE A 215 -14.02 -9.61 -11.50
CA ILE A 215 -15.38 -10.09 -11.74
C ILE A 215 -16.29 -9.74 -10.56
N GLY A 216 -15.83 -9.98 -9.33
CA GLY A 216 -16.59 -9.65 -8.12
C GLY A 216 -16.95 -8.18 -8.04
N MET A 217 -16.00 -7.29 -8.31
CA MET A 217 -16.23 -5.83 -8.31
C MET A 217 -17.13 -5.38 -9.46
N LEU A 218 -16.91 -5.89 -10.68
CA LEU A 218 -17.72 -5.53 -11.85
C LEU A 218 -19.17 -6.01 -11.72
N ARG A 219 -19.44 -7.14 -11.08
CA ARG A 219 -20.80 -7.64 -10.85
C ARG A 219 -21.54 -6.85 -9.77
N GLU A 220 -20.87 -6.53 -8.66
CA GLU A 220 -21.53 -5.86 -7.52
C GLU A 220 -21.58 -4.33 -7.66
N LYS A 221 -20.53 -3.74 -8.23
CA LYS A 221 -20.28 -2.30 -8.26
C LYS A 221 -20.02 -1.79 -9.68
N PHE A 222 -20.78 -2.32 -10.65
CA PHE A 222 -20.64 -1.96 -12.06
C PHE A 222 -20.73 -0.45 -12.30
N MET A 223 -21.67 0.22 -11.63
CA MET A 223 -21.90 1.66 -11.77
C MET A 223 -20.67 2.48 -11.38
N ASP A 224 -19.96 2.07 -10.32
CA ASP A 224 -18.72 2.73 -9.90
C ASP A 224 -17.60 2.51 -10.92
N CYS A 225 -17.58 1.36 -11.61
CA CYS A 225 -16.61 1.07 -12.66
C CYS A 225 -16.83 1.88 -13.95
N LEU A 226 -18.04 2.40 -14.20
CA LEU A 226 -18.34 3.17 -15.41
C LEU A 226 -17.55 4.48 -15.51
N ILE A 227 -17.03 5.01 -14.40
CA ILE A 227 -16.17 6.21 -14.40
C ILE A 227 -14.87 6.00 -15.20
N ILE A 228 -14.43 4.76 -15.39
CA ILE A 228 -13.31 4.40 -16.27
C ILE A 228 -13.63 4.76 -17.73
N GLY A 229 -14.91 4.75 -18.10
CA GLY A 229 -15.40 5.12 -19.42
C GLY A 229 -14.99 4.13 -20.51
N ARG A 230 -14.68 4.65 -21.71
CA ARG A 230 -14.34 3.83 -22.90
C ARG A 230 -13.18 2.87 -22.65
N ASP A 231 -12.24 3.22 -21.77
CA ASP A 231 -11.08 2.39 -21.51
C ASP A 231 -11.46 1.06 -20.83
N LEU A 232 -12.56 1.03 -20.09
CA LEU A 232 -13.08 -0.20 -19.49
C LEU A 232 -13.42 -1.25 -20.55
N VAL A 233 -14.06 -0.83 -21.65
CA VAL A 233 -14.39 -1.70 -22.78
C VAL A 233 -13.12 -2.29 -23.39
N ARG A 234 -12.09 -1.46 -23.61
CA ARG A 234 -10.80 -1.91 -24.14
C ARG A 234 -10.14 -2.93 -23.22
N LEU A 235 -10.13 -2.67 -21.92
CA LEU A 235 -9.55 -3.58 -20.92
C LEU A 235 -10.29 -4.92 -20.89
N LEU A 236 -11.63 -4.92 -20.89
CA LEU A 236 -12.44 -6.13 -20.92
C LEU A 236 -12.23 -6.94 -22.20
N GLN A 237 -12.11 -6.28 -23.36
CA GLN A 237 -11.79 -6.94 -24.63
C GLN A 237 -10.45 -7.66 -24.59
N ASN A 238 -9.43 -7.08 -23.95
CA ASN A 238 -8.10 -7.70 -23.83
C ASN A 238 -8.13 -9.00 -23.03
N VAL A 239 -9.05 -9.12 -22.06
CA VAL A 239 -9.17 -10.30 -21.19
C VAL A 239 -10.34 -11.22 -21.59
N ALA A 240 -11.08 -10.91 -22.65
CA ALA A 240 -12.28 -11.64 -23.07
C ALA A 240 -12.04 -13.10 -23.49
N ARG A 241 -10.78 -13.52 -23.71
CA ARG A 241 -10.44 -14.93 -23.97
C ARG A 241 -10.40 -15.79 -22.70
N ILE A 242 -10.45 -15.17 -21.53
CA ILE A 242 -10.57 -15.86 -20.24
C ILE A 242 -12.03 -16.28 -20.10
N PRO A 243 -12.35 -17.58 -19.93
CA PRO A 243 -13.73 -18.07 -19.92
C PRO A 243 -14.67 -17.28 -18.99
N GLU A 244 -14.20 -16.97 -17.78
CA GLU A 244 -14.95 -16.25 -16.76
C GLU A 244 -15.21 -14.78 -17.14
N MET A 245 -14.24 -14.13 -17.77
CA MET A 245 -14.38 -12.76 -18.30
C MET A 245 -15.27 -12.72 -19.54
N GLU A 246 -15.22 -13.76 -20.37
CA GLU A 246 -16.11 -13.90 -21.52
C GLU A 246 -17.57 -13.98 -21.07
N LEU A 247 -17.85 -14.80 -20.05
CA LEU A 247 -19.18 -14.89 -19.45
C LEU A 247 -19.64 -13.55 -18.90
N LEU A 248 -18.79 -12.85 -18.15
CA LEU A 248 -19.08 -11.50 -17.67
C LEU A 248 -19.39 -10.54 -18.83
N TRP A 249 -18.58 -10.56 -19.89
CA TRP A 249 -18.76 -9.70 -21.06
C TRP A 249 -20.09 -9.95 -21.76
N ARG A 250 -20.48 -11.23 -21.93
CA ARG A 250 -21.79 -11.60 -22.48
C ARG A 250 -22.93 -11.11 -21.58
N ASP A 251 -22.81 -11.29 -20.27
CA ASP A 251 -23.83 -10.83 -19.30
C ASP A 251 -24.03 -9.30 -19.40
N LEU A 252 -22.94 -8.53 -19.44
CA LEU A 252 -22.99 -7.07 -19.53
C LEU A 252 -23.65 -6.57 -20.84
N LEU A 253 -23.43 -7.27 -21.95
CA LEU A 253 -24.02 -6.92 -23.24
C LEU A 253 -25.51 -7.27 -23.35
N HIS A 254 -25.93 -8.41 -22.78
CA HIS A 254 -27.29 -8.93 -22.97
C HIS A 254 -28.22 -8.60 -21.79
N ASN A 255 -27.67 -8.36 -20.60
CA ASN A 255 -28.40 -8.02 -19.37
C ASN A 255 -27.74 -6.80 -18.68
N PRO A 256 -27.85 -5.59 -19.24
CA PRO A 256 -27.21 -4.38 -18.68
C PRO A 256 -27.87 -3.89 -17.38
N ARG A 257 -28.91 -4.57 -16.87
CA ARG A 257 -29.45 -4.29 -15.53
C ARG A 257 -28.67 -5.09 -14.50
N PRO A 258 -28.18 -4.48 -13.42
CA PRO A 258 -27.55 -5.25 -12.36
C PRO A 258 -28.60 -6.24 -11.84
N SER A 259 -28.31 -7.53 -11.94
CA SER A 259 -29.13 -8.55 -11.32
C SER A 259 -29.15 -8.27 -9.82
N ALA A 260 -30.26 -7.72 -9.33
CA ALA A 260 -30.60 -7.78 -7.92
C ALA A 260 -30.48 -9.25 -7.46
N PRO A 261 -30.08 -9.53 -6.22
CA PRO A 261 -29.90 -10.90 -5.75
C PRO A 261 -31.27 -11.60 -5.80
N SER A 262 -31.47 -12.42 -6.83
CA SER A 262 -32.53 -13.43 -6.80
C SER A 262 -31.95 -14.57 -5.97
N THR A 263 -32.39 -14.62 -4.73
CA THR A 263 -32.24 -15.73 -3.79
C THR A 263 -32.47 -17.07 -4.50
N LEU A 264 -31.40 -17.76 -4.86
CA LEU A 264 -31.42 -19.21 -5.06
C LEU A 264 -31.15 -19.86 -3.70
N GLY A 265 -32.23 -20.19 -2.99
CA GLY A 265 -32.19 -20.95 -1.76
C GLY A 265 -33.52 -20.89 -0.98
N CYS A 266 -34.19 -22.03 -0.87
CA CYS A 266 -35.49 -22.31 -0.24
C CYS A 266 -36.71 -21.99 -1.14
N CYS A 267 -37.53 -22.94 -1.59
CA CYS A 267 -38.02 -24.13 -0.89
C CYS A 267 -38.12 -25.34 -1.83
N SER A 268 -37.51 -26.44 -1.39
CA SER A 268 -37.99 -27.80 -1.62
C SER A 268 -39.16 -28.05 -0.69
N SER A 269 -40.34 -28.34 -1.23
CA SER A 269 -41.41 -29.26 -0.75
C SER A 269 -42.66 -29.05 -1.60
#